data_AF-A0A2E6VP61-F1
#
_entry.id   AF-A0A2E6VP61-F1
#
_cell.length_a   1.000
_cell.length_b   1.000
_cell.length_c   1.000
_cell.angle_alpha   90.00
_cell.angle_beta   90.00
_cell.angle_gamma   90.00
#
_symmetry.space_group_name_H-M   'P 1'
#
loop_
_entity.id
_entity.type
_entity.pdbx_description
1 polymer ?
#
loop_
_entity_poly.entity_id
_entity_poly.type
_entity_poly.pdbx_seq_one_letter_code
_entity_poly.pdbx_strand_id
1 'polypeptide(L)'
;MSERLKSGVCVPLIALEVQLVTPLNQRPKCPICGIAGKSVEEDMGLTPFCSPRCKRLDLAKWLTEGYSLESMGEGFEEWDFSGEPN
;
A
#
# COMPACT_ATOMS: atom_id res chain seq x y z
N MET A 1 -39.68 -23.40 -13.18
CA MET A 1 -39.88 -22.11 -12.48
C MET A 1 -39.46 -22.33 -11.03
N SER A 2 -38.19 -22.65 -10.75
CA SER A 2 -37.20 -21.68 -10.22
C SER A 2 -37.83 -20.37 -9.79
N GLU A 3 -37.82 -20.05 -8.49
CA GLU A 3 -37.46 -18.72 -7.98
C GLU A 3 -37.49 -18.62 -6.43
N ARG A 4 -36.32 -18.22 -5.90
CA ARG A 4 -36.07 -17.36 -4.72
C ARG A 4 -36.33 -17.90 -3.31
N LEU A 5 -35.32 -18.57 -2.76
CA LEU A 5 -35.08 -18.58 -1.30
C LEU A 5 -34.56 -17.20 -0.87
N LYS A 6 -35.41 -16.44 -0.20
CA LYS A 6 -35.09 -15.16 0.43
C LYS A 6 -34.51 -15.39 1.82
N SER A 7 -33.34 -14.80 2.04
CA SER A 7 -32.88 -14.12 3.25
C SER A 7 -32.87 -14.85 4.59
N GLY A 8 -31.70 -14.80 5.23
CA GLY A 8 -31.63 -14.50 6.66
C GLY A 8 -31.03 -15.62 7.49
N VAL A 9 -29.71 -15.74 7.43
CA VAL A 9 -28.89 -16.69 8.18
C VAL A 9 -28.98 -16.40 9.68
N CYS A 10 -29.26 -17.43 10.47
CA CYS A 10 -29.09 -17.45 11.92
C CYS A 10 -27.58 -17.65 12.21
N VAL A 11 -26.88 -16.63 12.72
CA VAL A 11 -25.48 -16.76 13.12
C VAL A 11 -25.42 -16.79 14.65
N PRO A 12 -24.92 -17.85 15.29
CA PRO A 12 -24.85 -17.92 16.75
C PRO A 12 -23.75 -16.99 17.28
N LEU A 13 -23.99 -16.40 18.46
CA LEU A 13 -22.95 -15.74 19.26
C LEU A 13 -21.84 -16.74 19.56
N ILE A 14 -20.72 -16.66 18.83
CA ILE A 14 -19.32 -16.78 19.26
C ILE A 14 -18.50 -16.66 17.97
N ALA A 15 -18.02 -15.45 17.66
CA ALA A 15 -16.92 -15.25 16.73
C ALA A 15 -16.29 -13.88 17.02
N LEU A 16 -14.98 -13.89 17.26
CA LEU A 16 -14.13 -12.72 17.40
C LEU A 16 -14.08 -12.00 16.03
N GLU A 17 -14.94 -11.01 15.79
CA GLU A 17 -15.01 -10.29 14.52
C GLU A 17 -13.90 -9.22 14.43
N VAL A 18 -12.74 -9.62 13.88
CA VAL A 18 -11.85 -8.67 13.21
C VAL A 18 -12.50 -8.35 11.86
N GLN A 19 -13.10 -7.17 11.72
CA GLN A 19 -13.57 -6.64 10.44
C GLN A 19 -12.39 -6.48 9.47
N LEU A 20 -12.00 -7.57 8.79
CA LEU A 20 -11.05 -7.53 7.67
C LEU A 20 -11.80 -7.05 6.42
N VAL A 21 -12.08 -5.75 6.37
CA VAL A 21 -12.56 -5.08 5.15
C VAL A 21 -11.37 -4.58 4.32
N THR A 22 -10.59 -5.51 3.77
CA THR A 22 -9.73 -5.21 2.63
C THR A 22 -10.43 -5.69 1.36
N PRO A 23 -10.79 -4.81 0.41
CA PRO A 23 -11.30 -5.27 -0.86
C PRO A 23 -10.17 -6.00 -1.60
N LEU A 24 -10.31 -7.32 -1.74
CA LEU A 24 -9.34 -8.23 -2.37
C LEU A 24 -9.09 -7.98 -3.88
N ASN A 25 -9.58 -6.86 -4.43
CA ASN A 25 -9.59 -6.62 -5.87
C ASN A 25 -9.48 -5.14 -6.25
N GLN A 26 -8.82 -4.30 -5.45
CA GLN A 26 -8.46 -2.96 -5.89
C GLN A 26 -7.03 -2.96 -6.42
N ARG A 27 -6.89 -2.84 -7.75
CA ARG A 27 -5.58 -2.64 -8.37
C ARG A 27 -4.99 -1.33 -7.83
N PRO A 28 -3.75 -1.33 -7.31
CA PRO A 28 -3.13 -0.12 -6.78
C PRO A 28 -2.99 0.91 -7.90
N LYS A 29 -3.18 2.19 -7.60
CA LYS A 29 -2.91 3.27 -8.56
C LYS A 29 -1.40 3.38 -8.80
N CYS A 30 -1.02 3.64 -10.04
CA CYS A 30 0.38 3.89 -10.39
C CYS A 30 0.85 5.20 -9.73
N PRO A 31 1.96 5.19 -8.97
CA PRO A 31 2.44 6.39 -8.28
C PRO A 31 2.98 7.48 -9.22
N ILE A 32 3.21 7.15 -10.50
CA ILE A 32 3.76 8.08 -11.49
C ILE A 32 2.68 8.80 -12.31
N CYS A 33 1.59 8.12 -12.64
CA CYS A 33 0.55 8.68 -13.52
C CYS A 33 -0.89 8.56 -12.99
N GLY A 34 -1.11 7.87 -11.86
CA GLY A 34 -2.42 7.75 -11.21
C GLY A 34 -3.40 6.76 -11.85
N ILE A 35 -3.07 6.20 -13.01
CA ILE A 35 -3.88 5.16 -13.69
C ILE A 35 -3.78 3.84 -12.90
N ALA A 36 -4.80 2.97 -12.99
CA ALA A 36 -4.74 1.63 -12.43
C ALA A 36 -3.45 0.90 -12.84
N GLY A 37 -2.70 0.41 -11.85
CA GLY A 37 -1.55 -0.46 -12.05
C GLY A 37 -2.00 -1.83 -12.55
N LYS A 38 -1.01 -2.67 -12.91
CA LYS A 38 -1.27 -4.08 -13.20
C LYS A 38 -1.55 -4.85 -11.90
N SER A 39 -2.24 -5.97 -11.99
CA SER A 39 -2.30 -6.88 -10.84
C SER A 39 -0.97 -7.63 -10.69
N VAL A 40 -0.70 -8.15 -9.49
CA VAL A 40 0.53 -8.91 -9.22
C VAL A 40 0.55 -10.21 -10.04
N GLU A 41 -0.63 -10.79 -10.32
CA GLU A 41 -0.74 -12.00 -11.14
C GLU A 41 -0.48 -11.73 -12.63
N GLU A 42 -0.83 -10.53 -13.12
CA GLU A 42 -0.67 -10.16 -14.53
C GLU A 42 0.78 -9.87 -14.91
N ASP A 43 1.60 -9.33 -13.99
CA ASP A 43 2.95 -8.87 -14.32
C ASP A 43 3.86 -8.81 -13.09
N MET A 44 4.49 -9.95 -12.77
CA MET A 44 5.47 -10.10 -11.71
C MET A 44 6.75 -9.29 -12.01
N GLY A 45 6.74 -8.01 -11.64
CA GLY A 45 7.88 -7.11 -11.81
C GLY A 45 7.51 -5.71 -12.27
N LEU A 46 6.25 -5.50 -12.66
CA LEU A 46 5.73 -4.19 -13.02
C LEU A 46 4.94 -3.54 -11.89
N THR A 47 4.23 -4.31 -11.07
CA THR A 47 3.50 -3.77 -9.92
C THR A 47 4.45 -3.04 -8.96
N PRO A 48 4.18 -1.78 -8.57
CA PRO A 48 2.90 -1.06 -8.63
C PRO A 48 2.64 -0.18 -9.88
N PHE A 49 3.49 -0.25 -10.92
CA PHE A 49 3.41 0.59 -12.11
C PHE A 49 2.46 0.03 -13.18
N CYS A 50 1.90 0.92 -14.02
CA CYS A 50 1.06 0.53 -15.15
C CYS A 50 1.86 0.15 -16.41
N SER A 51 3.14 0.58 -16.52
CA SER A 51 3.98 0.38 -17.70
C SER A 51 5.48 0.41 -17.37
N PRO A 52 6.36 -0.22 -18.20
CA PRO A 52 7.82 -0.13 -18.04
C PRO A 52 8.35 1.31 -18.12
N ARG A 53 7.64 2.19 -18.83
CA ARG A 53 7.96 3.62 -18.88
C ARG A 53 7.82 4.25 -17.49
N CYS A 54 6.70 4.02 -16.81
CA CYS A 54 6.49 4.59 -15.46
C CYS A 54 7.51 4.07 -14.45
N LYS A 55 7.86 2.78 -14.51
CA LYS A 55 8.93 2.19 -13.69
C LYS A 55 10.28 2.90 -13.89
N ARG A 56 10.65 3.22 -15.14
CA ARG A 56 11.89 3.95 -15.44
C ARG A 56 11.86 5.41 -15.00
N LEU A 57 10.71 6.07 -15.11
CA LEU A 57 10.55 7.45 -14.62
C LEU A 57 10.66 7.53 -13.09
N ASP A 58 10.10 6.56 -12.39
CA ASP A 58 10.27 6.43 -10.94
C ASP A 58 11.75 6.26 -10.59
N LEU A 59 12.44 5.34 -11.26
CA LEU A 59 13.89 5.14 -11.06
C LEU A 59 14.68 6.43 -11.32
N ALA A 60 14.34 7.19 -12.36
CA ALA A 60 14.99 8.47 -12.62
C ALA A 60 14.79 9.47 -11.48
N LYS A 61 13.59 9.54 -10.86
CA LYS A 61 13.35 10.36 -9.66
C LYS A 61 14.25 9.93 -8.50
N TRP A 62 14.41 8.63 -8.26
CA TRP A 62 15.34 8.13 -7.24
C TRP A 62 16.78 8.58 -7.49
N LEU A 63 17.26 8.39 -8.72
CA LEU A 63 18.64 8.72 -9.10
C LEU A 63 18.93 10.23 -9.13
N THR A 64 17.89 11.06 -9.13
CA THR A 64 17.99 12.53 -9.16
C THR A 64 17.53 13.18 -7.87
N GLU A 65 17.39 12.39 -6.80
CA GLU A 65 16.96 12.87 -5.47
C GLU A 65 15.61 13.63 -5.52
N GLY A 66 14.73 13.24 -6.44
CA GLY A 66 13.42 13.88 -6.65
C GLY A 66 12.38 13.57 -5.56
N TYR A 67 12.75 12.79 -4.54
CA TYR A 67 11.92 12.50 -3.36
C TYR A 67 12.50 13.24 -2.17
N SER A 68 11.69 14.11 -1.56
CA SER A 68 12.07 14.91 -0.38
C SER A 68 11.07 14.63 0.75
N LEU A 69 11.59 14.53 1.97
CA LEU A 69 10.78 14.44 3.17
C LEU A 69 10.60 15.85 3.75
N GLU A 70 9.40 16.14 4.21
CA GLU A 70 9.12 17.38 4.93
C GLU A 70 9.86 17.37 6.27
N SER A 71 10.59 18.46 6.59
CA SER A 71 11.17 18.60 7.92
C SER A 71 10.07 19.00 8.89
N MET A 72 9.63 18.06 9.73
CA MET A 72 8.92 18.41 10.96
C MET A 72 9.92 19.12 11.86
N GLY A 73 9.83 20.45 11.91
CA GLY A 73 10.86 21.30 12.53
C GLY A 73 10.90 21.15 14.04
N GLU A 74 11.65 20.17 14.53
CA GLU A 74 12.18 20.08 15.89
C GLU A 74 13.56 19.40 15.78
N GLY A 75 14.56 19.95 16.46
CA GLY A 75 15.97 19.66 16.24
C GLY A 75 16.28 18.16 16.26
N PHE A 76 17.12 17.72 15.31
CA PHE A 76 17.77 16.41 15.39
C PHE A 76 18.60 16.39 16.67
N GLU A 77 18.07 15.78 17.74
CA GLU A 77 18.85 15.52 18.95
C GLU A 77 20.02 14.63 18.53
N GLU A 78 21.21 15.22 18.53
CA GLU A 78 22.44 14.54 18.17
C GLU A 78 22.67 13.41 19.17
N TRP A 79 22.38 12.20 18.71
CA TRP A 79 22.46 11.00 19.53
C TRP A 79 23.94 10.66 19.74
N ASP A 80 24.52 11.15 20.84
CA ASP A 80 25.87 10.81 21.26
C ASP A 80 25.90 9.36 21.77
N PHE A 81 26.53 8.49 20.99
CA PHE A 81 26.70 7.06 21.25
C PHE A 81 27.60 6.75 22.46
N SER A 82 28.17 7.77 23.12
CA SER A 82 29.26 7.63 24.10
C SER A 82 28.91 7.04 25.47
N GLY A 83 27.64 6.70 25.74
CA GLY A 83 27.16 5.87 26.87
C GLY A 83 28.11 5.70 28.07
N GLU A 84 28.20 6.68 28.95
CA GLU A 84 28.76 6.49 30.30
C GLU A 84 27.64 6.21 31.31
N PRO A 85 27.62 5.02 31.95
CA PRO A 85 26.69 4.74 33.04
C PRO A 85 27.21 5.39 34.35
N ASN A 86 26.31 6.07 35.08
CA ASN A 86 26.54 6.47 36.48
C ASN A 86 26.68 5.24 37.39
#